data_AF-A0A819SRQ8-F1
#
_entry.id   AF-A0A819SRQ8-F1
#
_cell.length_a   1.000
_cell.length_b   1.000
_cell.length_c   1.000
_cell.angle_alpha   90.00
_cell.angle_beta   90.00
_cell.angle_gamma   90.00
#
_symmetry.space_group_name_H-M   'P 1'
#
loop_
_entity.id
_entity.type
_entity.pdbx_description
1 polymer ?
#
loop_
_entity_poly.entity_id
_entity_poly.type
_entity_poly.pdbx_seq_one_letter_code
_entity_poly.pdbx_strand_id
1 'polypeptide(L)'
;MNHATKIRNKVTVPEFYSNKIAIRRNHFNPLFYGGKLFQQYLVYAYARYEANRMTYIRNNQKTLRVESYKGLLDHINSISRDNKARVGNIFILPSTFVGGPRFMSKLYQDNMAMVRKFGRPDLFITFTCNPKWEEIKSELKAFQNSSDRPDLVTRVFRLK
;
A
#
# COMPACT_ATOMS: atom_id res chain seq x y z
N MET A 1 -7.21 13.43 -36.00
CA MET A 1 -6.27 14.07 -35.05
C MET A 1 -5.58 12.97 -34.26
N ASN A 2 -4.30 12.72 -34.54
CA ASN A 2 -3.52 11.64 -33.93
C ASN A 2 -3.08 12.05 -32.52
N HIS A 3 -3.70 11.50 -31.48
CA HIS A 3 -3.14 11.59 -30.12
C HIS A 3 -1.93 10.66 -30.04
N ALA A 4 -0.75 11.19 -30.40
CA ALA A 4 0.52 10.54 -30.07
C ALA A 4 0.61 10.43 -28.53
N THR A 5 0.38 9.24 -28.00
CA THR A 5 0.58 8.94 -26.58
C THR A 5 2.03 9.25 -26.21
N LYS A 6 2.21 10.26 -25.37
CA LYS A 6 3.53 10.71 -24.89
C LYS A 6 4.24 9.53 -24.23
N ILE A 7 5.33 9.06 -24.86
CA ILE A 7 6.10 7.91 -24.36
C ILE A 7 6.67 8.30 -22.98
N ARG A 8 6.35 7.48 -21.98
CA ARG A 8 6.73 7.74 -20.59
C ARG A 8 8.15 7.23 -20.34
N ASN A 9 9.10 8.15 -20.12
CA ASN A 9 10.52 7.82 -19.91
C ASN A 9 10.92 7.54 -18.45
N LYS A 10 9.97 7.55 -17.50
CA LYS A 10 10.24 7.33 -16.06
C LYS A 10 9.34 6.25 -15.49
N VAL A 11 9.93 5.26 -14.82
CA VAL A 11 9.21 4.17 -14.14
C VAL A 11 8.96 4.55 -12.68
N THR A 12 7.79 4.24 -12.14
CA THR A 12 7.50 4.46 -10.72
C THR A 12 8.15 3.37 -9.87
N VAL A 13 8.44 3.68 -8.60
CA VAL A 13 8.97 2.70 -7.63
C VAL A 13 8.16 1.39 -7.59
N PRO A 14 6.81 1.41 -7.46
CA PRO A 14 6.03 0.17 -7.43
C PRO A 14 6.04 -0.58 -8.76
N GLU A 15 6.02 0.10 -9.91
CA GLU A 15 6.15 -0.58 -11.22
C GLU A 15 7.51 -1.26 -11.36
N PHE A 16 8.59 -0.62 -10.91
CA PHE A 16 9.93 -1.20 -10.93
C PHE A 16 10.01 -2.47 -10.08
N TYR A 17 9.54 -2.41 -8.83
CA TYR A 17 9.57 -3.59 -7.95
C TYR A 17 8.61 -4.67 -8.42
N SER A 18 7.40 -4.32 -8.87
CA SER A 18 6.45 -5.25 -9.45
C SER A 18 7.04 -5.99 -10.65
N ASN A 19 7.77 -5.29 -11.52
CA ASN A 19 8.45 -5.89 -12.65
C ASN A 19 9.55 -6.88 -12.22
N LYS A 20 10.30 -6.57 -11.16
CA LYS A 20 11.36 -7.42 -10.61
C LYS A 20 10.84 -8.70 -9.94
N ILE A 21 9.64 -8.64 -9.35
CA ILE A 21 8.97 -9.80 -8.70
C ILE A 21 7.89 -10.43 -9.59
N ALA A 22 7.83 -10.04 -10.87
CA ALA A 22 6.92 -10.65 -11.82
C ALA A 22 7.40 -12.07 -12.15
N ILE A 23 6.47 -13.02 -12.12
CA ILE A 23 6.75 -14.39 -12.58
C ILE A 23 6.61 -14.35 -14.11
N ARG A 24 7.66 -14.77 -14.82
CA ARG A 24 7.68 -14.83 -16.28
C ARG A 24 8.00 -16.26 -16.72
N ARG A 25 7.24 -16.76 -17.70
CA ARG A 25 7.51 -18.06 -18.31
C ARG A 25 8.89 -18.02 -18.97
N ASN A 26 9.67 -19.10 -18.83
CA ASN A 26 11.01 -19.27 -19.40
C ASN A 26 12.05 -18.24 -18.96
N HIS A 27 11.86 -17.55 -17.84
CA HIS A 27 12.88 -16.67 -17.27
C HIS A 27 13.25 -17.09 -15.84
N PHE A 28 14.53 -17.39 -15.64
CA PHE A 28 15.07 -17.63 -14.31
C PHE A 28 15.21 -16.30 -13.57
N ASN A 29 14.48 -16.15 -12.47
CA ASN A 29 14.61 -15.02 -11.57
C ASN A 29 15.35 -15.46 -10.29
N PRO A 30 16.61 -15.02 -10.08
CA PRO A 30 17.40 -15.39 -8.91
C PRO A 30 16.75 -14.98 -7.58
N LEU A 31 15.96 -13.90 -7.59
CA LEU A 31 15.34 -13.37 -6.37
C LEU A 31 14.45 -14.42 -5.69
N PHE A 32 13.71 -15.22 -6.45
CA PHE A 32 12.80 -16.21 -5.87
C PHE A 32 13.53 -17.35 -5.18
N TYR A 33 14.82 -17.57 -5.42
CA TYR A 33 15.62 -18.59 -4.75
C TYR A 33 16.37 -18.05 -3.52
N GLY A 34 16.22 -16.77 -3.20
CA GLY A 34 16.91 -16.12 -2.09
C GLY A 34 16.31 -16.42 -0.70
N GLY A 35 15.18 -17.12 -0.60
CA GLY A 35 14.54 -17.47 0.68
C GLY A 35 14.36 -16.26 1.61
N LYS A 36 15.00 -16.27 2.78
CA LYS A 36 15.01 -15.13 3.72
C LYS A 36 15.50 -13.81 3.09
N LEU A 37 16.50 -13.85 2.20
CA LEU A 37 16.98 -12.64 1.51
C LEU A 37 15.90 -12.05 0.61
N PHE A 38 15.05 -12.89 0.00
CA PHE A 38 13.92 -12.43 -0.78
C PHE A 38 12.86 -11.74 0.08
N GLN A 39 12.55 -12.29 1.25
CA GLN A 39 11.65 -11.65 2.21
C GLN A 39 12.17 -10.28 2.64
N GLN A 40 13.46 -10.19 2.97
CA GLN A 40 14.10 -8.93 3.33
C GLN A 40 14.06 -7.92 2.18
N TYR A 41 14.31 -8.37 0.94
CA TYR A 41 14.19 -7.55 -0.25
C TYR A 41 12.77 -6.96 -0.42
N LEU A 42 11.72 -7.76 -0.21
CA LEU A 42 10.33 -7.28 -0.27
C LEU A 42 10.03 -6.23 0.80
N VAL A 43 10.50 -6.44 2.03
CA VAL A 43 10.32 -5.47 3.13
C VAL A 43 11.02 -4.15 2.79
N TYR A 44 12.26 -4.19 2.30
CA TYR A 44 12.96 -2.97 1.88
C TYR A 44 12.29 -2.28 0.69
N ALA A 45 11.80 -3.05 -0.28
CA ALA A 45 11.07 -2.51 -1.42
C ALA A 45 9.81 -1.75 -0.96
N TYR A 46 9.06 -2.33 -0.03
CA TYR A 46 7.88 -1.70 0.57
C TYR A 46 8.24 -0.43 1.36
N ALA A 47 9.26 -0.49 2.21
CA ALA A 47 9.73 0.68 2.96
C ALA A 47 10.13 1.84 2.03
N ARG A 48 10.83 1.53 0.93
CA ARG A 48 11.20 2.54 -0.08
C ARG A 48 9.98 3.12 -0.80
N TYR A 49 9.00 2.27 -1.12
CA TYR A 49 7.73 2.72 -1.70
C TYR A 49 6.98 3.68 -0.77
N GLU A 50 6.81 3.32 0.50
CA GLU A 50 6.14 4.16 1.49
C GLU A 50 6.88 5.48 1.71
N ALA A 51 8.21 5.46 1.81
CA ALA A 51 9.01 6.68 1.92
C ALA A 51 8.84 7.60 0.71
N ASN A 52 8.85 7.05 -0.52
CA ASN A 52 8.62 7.81 -1.74
C ASN A 52 7.21 8.43 -1.76
N ARG A 53 6.21 7.66 -1.35
CA ARG A 53 4.81 8.10 -1.27
C ARG A 53 4.61 9.21 -0.23
N MET A 54 5.23 9.08 0.94
CA MET A 54 5.24 10.12 1.97
C MET A 54 5.91 11.40 1.49
N THR A 55 7.02 11.29 0.78
CA THR A 55 7.72 12.43 0.16
C THR A 55 6.84 13.12 -0.87
N TYR A 56 6.13 12.34 -1.70
CA TYR A 56 5.17 12.86 -2.66
C TYR A 56 4.03 13.62 -1.98
N ILE A 57 3.41 13.04 -0.95
CA ILE A 57 2.34 13.67 -0.18
C ILE A 57 2.82 14.99 0.42
N ARG A 58 4.02 15.01 1.03
CA ARG A 58 4.61 16.22 1.60
C ARG A 58 4.79 17.34 0.57
N ASN A 59 5.30 17.00 -0.62
CA ASN A 59 5.65 18.01 -1.64
C ASN A 59 4.44 18.47 -2.48
N ASN A 60 3.37 17.67 -2.56
CA ASN A 60 2.21 17.92 -3.44
C ASN A 60 0.93 18.26 -2.67
N GLN A 61 1.05 18.79 -1.44
CA GLN A 61 -0.10 19.16 -0.59
C GLN A 61 -1.11 20.07 -1.33
N LYS A 62 -0.64 21.08 -2.06
CA LYS A 62 -1.53 22.00 -2.81
C LYS A 62 -2.40 21.26 -3.82
N THR A 63 -1.80 20.36 -4.61
CA THR A 63 -2.49 19.56 -5.63
C THR A 63 -3.48 18.56 -5.03
N LEU A 64 -3.21 18.07 -3.82
CA LEU A 64 -4.10 17.17 -3.08
C LEU A 64 -5.33 17.87 -2.48
N ARG A 65 -5.64 19.10 -2.94
CA ARG A 65 -6.75 19.94 -2.47
C ARG A 65 -6.73 20.13 -0.96
N VAL A 66 -5.55 20.43 -0.42
CA VAL A 66 -5.36 20.71 1.02
C VAL A 66 -6.00 22.04 1.45
N GLU A 67 -6.52 22.84 0.52
CA GLU A 67 -7.19 24.12 0.80
C GLU A 67 -8.40 23.98 1.73
N SER A 68 -9.13 22.85 1.68
CA SER A 68 -10.20 22.52 2.64
C SER A 68 -9.70 22.33 4.08
N TYR A 69 -8.38 22.31 4.30
CA TYR A 69 -7.76 22.06 5.60
C TYR A 69 -7.04 23.26 6.20
N LYS A 70 -7.12 24.45 5.57
CA LYS A 70 -6.54 25.70 6.11
C LYS A 70 -6.97 25.96 7.55
N GLY A 71 -8.28 25.88 7.85
CA GLY A 71 -8.77 26.12 9.21
C GLY A 71 -8.25 25.13 10.27
N LEU A 72 -7.97 23.89 9.87
CA LEU A 72 -7.39 22.87 10.76
C LEU A 72 -5.90 23.14 11.00
N LEU A 73 -5.17 23.55 9.97
CA LEU A 73 -3.78 23.98 10.09
C LEU A 73 -3.65 25.23 10.97
N ASP A 74 -4.54 26.19 10.81
CA ASP A 74 -4.54 27.44 11.59
C ASP A 74 -4.78 27.16 13.09
N HIS A 75 -5.70 26.24 13.41
CA HIS A 75 -5.94 25.80 14.79
C HIS A 75 -4.77 25.01 15.40
N ILE A 76 -4.13 24.11 14.64
CA ILE A 76 -2.95 23.39 15.14
C ILE A 76 -1.78 24.36 15.36
N ASN A 77 -1.62 25.34 14.46
CA ASN A 77 -0.60 26.37 14.60
C ASN A 77 -0.85 27.28 15.81
N SER A 78 -2.10 27.61 16.16
CA SER A 78 -2.40 28.37 17.38
C SER A 78 -2.05 27.58 18.64
N ILE A 79 -2.45 26.30 18.73
CA ILE A 79 -2.12 25.42 19.86
C ILE A 79 -0.60 25.24 20.02
N SER A 80 0.13 25.18 18.90
CA SER A 80 1.59 25.03 18.91
C SER A 80 2.31 26.28 19.41
N ARG A 81 1.79 27.47 19.08
CA ARG A 81 2.30 28.76 19.57
C ARG A 81 2.11 28.89 21.07
N ASP A 82 0.94 28.48 21.59
CA ASP A 82 0.63 28.55 23.01
C ASP A 82 1.51 27.61 23.85
N ASN A 83 1.90 26.45 23.31
CA ASN A 83 2.71 25.45 24.00
C ASN A 83 4.24 25.57 23.80
N LYS A 84 4.74 26.61 23.11
CA LYS A 84 6.16 26.77 22.71
C LYS A 84 6.79 25.52 22.05
N ALA A 85 5.96 24.64 21.49
CA ALA A 85 6.44 23.42 20.86
C ALA A 85 7.05 23.78 19.50
N ARG A 86 8.33 23.44 19.29
CA ARG A 86 8.96 23.47 17.96
C ARG A 86 8.38 22.33 17.11
N VAL A 87 7.20 22.55 16.57
CA VAL A 87 6.60 21.61 15.63
C VAL A 87 7.24 21.88 14.26
N GLY A 88 7.86 20.86 13.66
CA GLY A 88 8.35 20.94 12.28
C GLY A 88 7.22 21.22 11.29
N ASN A 89 7.50 21.24 9.99
CA ASN A 89 6.47 21.48 8.98
C ASN A 89 5.34 20.43 9.08
N ILE A 90 4.15 20.88 9.49
CA ILE A 90 2.95 20.05 9.58
C ILE A 90 2.43 19.83 8.16
N PHE A 91 2.32 18.57 7.75
CA PHE A 91 1.65 18.19 6.51
C PHE A 91 0.54 17.18 6.80
N ILE A 92 -0.56 17.30 6.07
CA ILE A 92 -1.75 16.50 6.34
C ILE A 92 -1.70 15.23 5.50
N LEU A 93 -1.90 14.10 6.18
CA LEU A 93 -2.02 12.82 5.50
C LEU A 93 -3.42 12.69 4.89
N PRO A 94 -3.54 12.39 3.59
CA PRO A 94 -4.84 12.16 2.96
C PRO A 94 -5.47 10.85 3.47
N SER A 95 -6.78 10.69 3.26
CA SER A 95 -7.50 9.43 3.58
C SER A 95 -7.03 8.24 2.74
N THR A 96 -6.26 8.47 1.68
CA THR A 96 -5.62 7.40 0.90
C THR A 96 -4.46 6.75 1.67
N PHE A 97 -3.89 7.41 2.69
CA PHE A 97 -2.81 6.86 3.50
C PHE A 97 -3.32 5.79 4.48
N VAL A 98 -3.11 4.51 4.11
CA VAL A 98 -3.52 3.35 4.91
C VAL A 98 -2.92 3.41 6.32
N GLY A 99 -3.73 3.08 7.33
CA GLY A 99 -3.33 3.11 8.74
C GLY A 99 -3.38 4.49 9.40
N GLY A 100 -3.59 5.58 8.63
CA GLY A 100 -3.76 6.91 9.19
C GLY A 100 -5.15 7.14 9.82
N PRO A 101 -5.30 8.14 10.72
CA PRO A 101 -6.60 8.45 11.34
C PRO A 101 -7.71 8.72 10.32
N ARG A 102 -7.39 9.47 9.25
CA ARG A 102 -8.34 9.79 8.18
C ARG A 102 -8.73 8.60 7.32
N PHE A 103 -7.83 7.64 7.14
CA PHE A 103 -8.16 6.38 6.47
C PHE A 103 -9.17 5.59 7.30
N MET A 104 -8.98 5.52 8.62
CA MET A 104 -9.93 4.86 9.53
C MET A 104 -11.28 5.57 9.57
N SER A 105 -11.31 6.91 9.66
CA SER A 105 -12.58 7.67 9.60
C SER A 105 -13.32 7.45 8.28
N LYS A 106 -12.59 7.39 7.15
CA LYS A 106 -13.19 7.07 5.84
C LYS A 106 -13.81 5.68 5.84
N LEU A 107 -13.07 4.65 6.26
CA LEU A 107 -13.60 3.28 6.32
C LEU A 107 -14.85 3.18 7.20
N TYR A 108 -14.85 3.87 8.34
CA TYR A 108 -16.02 3.92 9.21
C TYR A 108 -17.23 4.54 8.51
N GLN A 109 -17.06 5.70 7.86
CA GLN A 109 -18.15 6.38 7.13
C GLN A 109 -18.68 5.53 5.97
N ASP A 110 -17.79 4.92 5.19
CA ASP A 110 -18.16 4.01 4.09
C ASP A 110 -18.97 2.81 4.61
N ASN A 111 -18.54 2.22 5.73
CA ASN A 111 -19.25 1.13 6.40
C ASN A 111 -20.63 1.57 6.92
N MET A 112 -20.73 2.73 7.56
CA MET A 112 -22.01 3.27 8.04
C MET A 112 -22.98 3.55 6.88
N ALA A 113 -22.46 4.00 5.74
CA ALA A 113 -23.27 4.18 4.53
C ALA A 113 -23.80 2.83 4.01
N MET A 114 -22.98 1.77 4.04
CA MET A 114 -23.44 0.41 3.73
C MET A 114 -24.50 -0.08 4.70
N VAL A 115 -24.29 0.08 6.02
CA VAL A 115 -25.25 -0.34 7.05
C VAL A 115 -26.59 0.38 6.89
N ARG A 116 -26.56 1.68 6.59
CA ARG A 116 -27.78 2.46 6.33
C ARG A 116 -28.55 1.96 5.11
N LYS A 117 -27.85 1.47 4.08
CA LYS A 117 -28.46 1.02 2.82
C LYS A 117 -28.93 -0.44 2.86
N PHE A 118 -28.14 -1.32 3.47
CA PHE A 118 -28.35 -2.77 3.41
C PHE A 118 -28.74 -3.39 4.76
N GLY A 119 -28.78 -2.59 5.82
CA GLY A 119 -29.03 -3.09 7.18
C GLY A 119 -27.75 -3.52 7.89
N ARG A 120 -27.90 -4.00 9.12
CA ARG A 120 -26.78 -4.46 9.95
C ARG A 120 -26.22 -5.77 9.37
N PRO A 121 -24.89 -5.97 9.35
CA PRO A 121 -24.33 -7.27 8.99
C PRO A 121 -24.69 -8.34 10.02
N ASP A 122 -25.12 -9.50 9.54
CA ASP A 122 -25.47 -10.66 10.38
C ASP A 122 -24.33 -11.68 10.47
N LEU A 123 -23.48 -11.75 9.43
CA LEU A 123 -22.36 -12.69 9.37
C LEU A 123 -21.02 -11.95 9.42
N PHE A 124 -20.09 -12.50 10.21
CA PHE A 124 -18.68 -12.13 10.18
C PHE A 124 -17.87 -13.36 9.75
N ILE A 125 -17.39 -13.35 8.51
CA ILE A 125 -16.62 -14.47 7.93
C ILE A 125 -15.13 -14.16 8.02
N THR A 126 -14.38 -15.05 8.66
CA THR A 126 -12.92 -15.02 8.65
C THR A 126 -12.40 -16.08 7.68
N PHE A 127 -11.64 -15.66 6.68
CA PHE A 127 -10.94 -16.57 5.77
C PHE A 127 -9.43 -16.51 6.05
N THR A 128 -8.84 -17.65 6.37
CA THR A 128 -7.42 -17.77 6.70
C THR A 128 -6.69 -18.47 5.56
N CYS A 129 -5.55 -17.93 5.15
CA CYS A 129 -4.73 -18.57 4.14
C CYS A 129 -4.20 -19.92 4.64
N ASN A 130 -4.32 -20.97 3.81
CA ASN A 130 -3.74 -22.28 4.10
C ASN A 130 -2.50 -22.52 3.23
N PRO A 131 -1.28 -22.57 3.81
CA PRO A 131 -0.04 -22.82 3.07
C PRO A 131 0.01 -24.17 2.33
N LYS A 132 -0.92 -25.09 2.64
CA LYS A 132 -1.00 -26.43 2.05
C LYS A 132 -1.84 -26.51 0.77
N TRP A 133 -2.45 -25.39 0.34
CA TRP A 133 -3.22 -25.33 -0.91
C TRP A 133 -2.39 -25.82 -2.11
N GLU A 134 -3.05 -26.53 -3.03
CA GLU A 134 -2.40 -27.16 -4.18
C GLU A 134 -1.77 -26.12 -5.10
N GLU A 135 -2.43 -24.97 -5.27
CA GLU A 135 -1.95 -23.85 -6.07
C GLU A 135 -0.63 -23.26 -5.52
N ILE A 136 -0.42 -23.34 -4.20
CA ILE A 136 0.85 -22.95 -3.57
C ILE A 136 1.89 -24.03 -3.83
N LYS A 137 1.55 -25.29 -3.58
CA LYS A 137 2.49 -26.42 -3.73
C LYS A 137 2.96 -26.63 -5.16
N SER A 138 2.08 -26.45 -6.15
CA SER A 138 2.39 -26.65 -7.57
C SER A 138 3.40 -25.63 -8.12
N GLU A 139 3.42 -24.43 -7.54
CA GLU A 139 4.28 -23.32 -7.97
C GLU A 139 5.55 -23.17 -7.10
N LEU A 140 5.65 -23.92 -6.00
CA LEU A 140 6.88 -24.00 -5.21
C LEU A 140 7.94 -24.78 -5.98
N LYS A 141 9.15 -24.22 -6.01
CA LYS A 141 10.30 -24.86 -6.66
C LYS A 141 11.00 -25.82 -5.69
N ALA A 142 11.89 -26.66 -6.22
CA ALA A 142 12.71 -27.54 -5.40
C ALA A 142 13.41 -26.75 -4.27
N PHE A 143 13.35 -27.29 -3.05
CA PHE A 143 13.92 -26.72 -1.82
C PHE A 143 13.30 -25.38 -1.34
N GLN A 144 12.09 -25.02 -1.79
CA GLN A 144 11.37 -23.84 -1.30
C GLN A 144 10.23 -24.23 -0.36
N ASN A 145 10.01 -23.41 0.68
CA ASN A 145 8.82 -23.49 1.52
C ASN A 145 7.82 -22.37 1.17
N SER A 146 6.55 -22.54 1.54
CA SER A 146 5.52 -21.51 1.35
C SER A 146 5.91 -20.17 2.00
N SER A 147 6.60 -20.22 3.15
CA SER A 147 7.11 -19.03 3.84
C SER A 147 8.16 -18.27 3.03
N ASP A 148 8.96 -18.95 2.21
CA ASP A 148 10.00 -18.34 1.38
C ASP A 148 9.41 -17.56 0.18
N ARG A 149 8.15 -17.84 -0.17
CA ARG A 149 7.43 -17.24 -1.29
C ARG A 149 6.16 -16.50 -0.82
N PRO A 150 6.31 -15.43 0.00
CA PRO A 150 5.16 -14.66 0.48
C PRO A 150 4.40 -13.97 -0.67
N ASP A 151 5.07 -13.68 -1.79
CA ASP A 151 4.45 -13.17 -3.02
C ASP A 151 3.43 -14.15 -3.59
N LEU A 152 3.75 -15.45 -3.58
CA LEU A 152 2.91 -16.52 -4.07
C LEU A 152 1.70 -16.71 -3.14
N VAL A 153 1.97 -16.87 -1.84
CA VAL A 153 0.93 -17.06 -0.80
C VAL A 153 -0.10 -15.93 -0.85
N THR A 154 0.37 -14.68 -0.94
CA THR A 154 -0.52 -13.50 -1.03
C THR A 154 -1.34 -13.49 -2.32
N ARG A 155 -0.76 -13.93 -3.45
CA ARG A 155 -1.50 -14.03 -4.72
C ARG A 155 -2.58 -15.10 -4.68
N VAL A 156 -2.27 -16.29 -4.18
CA VAL A 156 -3.27 -17.37 -4.06
C VAL A 156 -4.38 -16.95 -3.10
N PHE A 157 -4.04 -16.35 -1.96
CA PHE A 157 -5.04 -15.82 -1.02
C PHE A 157 -5.97 -14.79 -1.66
N ARG A 158 -5.46 -13.92 -2.53
CA ARG A 158 -6.27 -12.91 -3.24
C ARG A 158 -7.17 -13.51 -4.33
N LEU A 159 -6.84 -14.70 -4.85
CA LEU A 159 -7.62 -15.39 -5.88
C LEU A 159 -8.75 -16.24 -5.30
N LYS A 160 -8.69 -16.57 -4.01
CA LYS A 160 -9.76 -17.25 -3.26
C LYS A 160 -10.78 -16.24 -2.76
#